data_AF-A0A0F4Z7V2-F1
#
_entry.id   AF-A0A0F4Z7V2-F1
#
_cell.length_a   1.000
_cell.length_b   1.000
_cell.length_c   1.000
_cell.angle_alpha   90.00
_cell.angle_beta   90.00
_cell.angle_gamma   90.00
#
_symmetry.space_group_name_H-M   'P 1'
#
loop_
_entity.id
_entity.type
_entity.pdbx_description
1 polymer ?
#
loop_
_entity_poly.entity_id
_entity_poly.type
_entity_poly.pdbx_seq_one_letter_code
_entity_poly.pdbx_strand_id
1 'polypeptide(L)'
;MNLTCQPSIEKRQTQWEIDPNIASGAGHEVLLYSLQEYNTDLVGNPLYAMPYNLEKADWSKFSKKLLELDQSPDYKWGLYTQNGLGQQTSQDLEIGLENEAYKLQKIIQIAADYSIPRKKASHWSKAWWSEKLLKLRKILGQARKLWKRSPTPENHKAYNRG
;
A
#
# COMPACT_ATOMS: atom_id res chain seq x y z
N MET A 1 -32.03 -5.35 27.36
CA MET A 1 -31.04 -5.43 26.27
C MET A 1 -30.65 -4.00 25.91
N ASN A 2 -29.46 -3.56 26.31
CA ASN A 2 -29.02 -2.18 26.10
C ASN A 2 -28.41 -2.05 24.72
N LEU A 3 -29.03 -1.24 23.87
CA LEU A 3 -28.46 -0.79 22.59
C LEU A 3 -27.37 0.23 22.92
N THR A 4 -26.10 -0.14 22.78
CA THR A 4 -25.00 0.82 22.83
C THR A 4 -25.00 1.61 21.52
N CYS A 5 -25.46 2.87 21.57
CA CYS A 5 -25.21 3.87 20.53
C CYS A 5 -23.70 3.88 20.19
N GLN A 6 -23.39 3.82 18.90
CA GLN A 6 -22.05 4.14 18.43
C GLN A 6 -21.67 5.56 18.92
N PRO A 7 -20.40 5.82 19.29
CA PRO A 7 -19.99 7.15 19.73
C PRO A 7 -20.33 8.17 18.63
N SER A 8 -21.11 9.18 19.00
CA SER A 8 -21.75 10.11 18.08
C SER A 8 -20.73 10.84 17.19
N ILE A 9 -21.02 10.90 15.89
CA ILE A 9 -20.29 11.71 14.89
C ILE A 9 -20.19 13.18 15.32
N GLU A 10 -21.10 13.62 16.18
CA GLU A 10 -21.18 14.94 16.81
C GLU A 10 -19.89 15.39 17.52
N LYS A 11 -19.02 14.46 17.96
CA LYS A 11 -17.73 14.81 18.60
C LYS A 11 -16.60 15.09 17.61
N ARG A 12 -16.83 14.94 16.30
CA ARG A 12 -15.83 15.14 15.25
C ARG A 12 -15.92 16.57 14.75
N GLN A 13 -14.81 17.19 14.41
CA GLN A 13 -14.86 18.48 13.73
C GLN A 13 -15.42 18.25 12.32
N THR A 14 -16.66 18.68 12.14
CA THR A 14 -17.38 18.57 10.87
C THR A 14 -17.49 19.97 10.28
N GLN A 15 -16.94 20.19 9.08
CA GLN A 15 -17.21 21.41 8.32
C GLN A 15 -18.07 21.04 7.14
N TRP A 16 -19.13 21.81 6.92
CA TRP A 16 -19.96 21.64 5.74
C TRP A 16 -20.34 23.00 5.20
N GLU A 17 -20.40 23.09 3.88
CA GLU A 17 -20.79 24.30 3.18
C GLU A 17 -21.50 23.93 1.88
N ILE A 18 -22.33 24.85 1.41
CA ILE A 18 -22.90 24.80 0.06
C ILE A 18 -22.06 25.77 -0.75
N ASP A 19 -21.25 25.26 -1.68
CA ASP A 19 -20.42 26.11 -2.54
C ASP A 19 -21.26 26.60 -3.73
N PRO A 20 -21.59 27.90 -3.82
CA PRO A 20 -22.41 28.45 -4.89
C PRO A 20 -21.70 28.42 -6.25
N ASN A 21 -20.39 28.18 -6.29
CA ASN A 21 -19.60 28.12 -7.52
C ASN A 21 -19.57 26.71 -8.13
N ILE A 22 -20.05 25.69 -7.40
CA ILE A 22 -20.13 24.31 -7.87
C ILE A 22 -21.56 24.01 -8.30
N ALA A 23 -21.87 24.26 -9.57
CA ALA A 23 -23.17 23.89 -10.13
C ALA A 23 -23.23 22.38 -10.38
N SER A 24 -24.21 21.68 -9.77
CA SER A 24 -24.50 20.27 -10.08
C SER A 24 -25.05 20.05 -11.49
N GLY A 25 -25.40 21.13 -12.19
CA GLY A 25 -26.03 21.13 -13.51
C GLY A 25 -27.50 20.68 -13.50
N ALA A 26 -28.08 20.38 -12.35
CA ALA A 26 -29.40 19.74 -12.25
C ALA A 26 -30.28 20.34 -11.15
N GLY A 27 -30.43 21.68 -11.07
CA GLY A 27 -31.35 22.34 -10.11
C GLY A 27 -31.13 22.00 -8.63
N HIS A 28 -30.01 21.34 -8.30
CA HIS A 28 -29.63 20.89 -6.98
C HIS A 28 -28.34 21.59 -6.56
N GLU A 29 -28.23 21.91 -5.28
CA GLU A 29 -27.03 22.49 -4.69
C GLU A 29 -26.07 21.38 -4.26
N VAL A 30 -24.76 21.60 -4.43
CA VAL A 30 -23.75 20.63 -4.01
C VAL A 30 -23.35 20.93 -2.57
N LEU A 31 -23.55 19.95 -1.69
CA LEU A 31 -23.10 20.02 -0.31
C LEU A 31 -21.68 19.48 -0.21
N LEU A 32 -20.74 20.34 0.17
CA LEU A 32 -19.39 19.95 0.54
C LEU A 32 -19.37 19.58 2.02
N TYR A 33 -18.76 18.44 2.33
CA TYR A 33 -18.70 17.92 3.69
C TYR A 33 -17.28 17.40 3.97
N SER A 34 -16.67 17.86 5.05
CA SER A 34 -15.38 17.39 5.52
C SER A 34 -15.49 16.83 6.95
N LEU A 35 -14.82 15.71 7.16
CA LEU A 35 -14.68 15.06 8.47
C LEU A 35 -13.21 15.05 8.83
N GLN A 36 -12.87 15.70 9.94
CA GLN A 36 -11.54 15.62 10.51
C GLN A 36 -11.55 14.58 11.63
N GLU A 37 -10.78 13.51 11.46
CA GLU A 37 -10.64 12.45 12.45
C GLU A 37 -9.27 12.58 13.14
N TYR A 38 -9.26 12.76 14.46
CA TYR A 38 -8.03 12.93 15.27
C TYR A 38 -7.35 11.59 15.63
N ASN A 39 -7.72 10.49 14.96
CA ASN A 39 -7.22 9.18 15.34
C ASN A 39 -5.81 8.96 14.78
N THR A 40 -4.82 8.94 15.67
CA THR A 40 -3.40 8.64 15.36
C THR A 40 -3.14 7.15 15.10
N ASP A 41 -4.11 6.27 15.39
CA ASP A 41 -4.03 4.82 15.14
C ASP A 41 -4.64 4.45 13.76
N LEU A 42 -4.25 5.19 12.73
CA LEU A 42 -4.50 4.74 11.36
C LEU A 42 -3.56 3.57 11.08
N VAL A 43 -4.14 2.38 10.84
CA VAL A 43 -3.37 1.24 10.33
C VAL A 43 -2.64 1.73 9.08
N GLY A 44 -1.30 1.74 9.14
CA GLY A 44 -0.47 2.26 8.07
C GLY A 44 -0.93 1.68 6.74
N ASN A 45 -1.24 2.56 5.77
CA ASN A 45 -1.80 2.07 4.52
C ASN A 45 -0.81 1.05 3.92
N PRO A 46 -1.24 -0.20 3.67
CA PRO A 46 -0.35 -1.30 3.32
C PRO A 46 0.39 -1.09 2.00
N LEU A 47 -0.03 -0.10 1.20
CA LEU A 47 0.69 0.37 0.02
C LEU A 47 1.99 1.11 0.36
N TYR A 48 2.04 1.79 1.52
CA TYR A 48 3.24 2.48 2.00
C TYR A 48 4.16 1.56 2.81
N ALA A 49 3.63 0.50 3.42
CA ALA A 49 4.44 -0.42 4.22
C ALA A 49 5.37 -1.30 3.36
N MET A 50 4.91 -1.79 2.20
CA MET A 50 5.76 -2.53 1.27
C MET A 50 5.27 -2.37 -0.19
N PRO A 51 5.93 -1.54 -1.01
CA PRO A 51 5.48 -1.18 -2.35
C PRO A 51 5.64 -2.32 -3.36
N TYR A 52 6.39 -3.37 -3.02
CA TYR A 52 6.66 -4.51 -3.89
C TYR A 52 5.64 -5.63 -3.74
N ASN A 53 5.28 -6.26 -4.85
CA ASN A 53 4.50 -7.49 -4.85
C ASN A 53 5.43 -8.72 -4.89
N LEU A 54 5.75 -9.26 -3.71
CA LEU A 54 6.66 -10.40 -3.56
C LEU A 54 6.09 -11.71 -4.13
N GLU A 55 4.77 -11.85 -4.24
CA GLU A 55 4.14 -13.03 -4.85
C GLU A 55 4.38 -13.11 -6.37
N LYS A 56 4.63 -11.95 -6.99
CA LYS A 56 4.91 -11.82 -8.43
C LYS A 56 6.37 -11.51 -8.73
N ALA A 57 7.25 -11.62 -7.72
CA ALA A 57 8.66 -11.37 -7.88
C ALA A 57 9.32 -12.44 -8.77
N ASP A 58 10.11 -11.99 -9.75
CA ASP A 58 10.98 -12.88 -10.52
C ASP A 58 12.34 -12.97 -9.82
N TRP A 59 12.45 -13.90 -8.86
CA TRP A 59 13.66 -14.07 -8.03
C TRP A 59 14.90 -14.47 -8.83
N SER A 60 14.73 -15.10 -10.01
CA SER A 60 15.83 -15.46 -10.89
C SER A 60 16.41 -14.23 -11.58
N LYS A 61 15.57 -13.30 -12.03
CA LYS A 61 16.03 -12.01 -12.55
C LYS A 61 16.60 -11.12 -11.47
N PHE A 62 15.99 -11.12 -10.28
CA PHE A 62 16.49 -10.38 -9.14
C PHE A 62 17.93 -10.77 -8.81
N SER A 63 18.20 -12.07 -8.63
CA SER A 63 19.54 -12.53 -8.24
C SER A 63 20.59 -12.24 -9.30
N LYS A 64 20.27 -12.43 -10.59
CA LYS A 64 21.17 -12.07 -11.69
C LYS A 64 21.50 -10.59 -11.68
N LYS A 65 20.49 -9.73 -11.53
CA LYS A 65 20.70 -8.28 -11.53
C LYS A 65 21.47 -7.82 -10.30
N LEU A 66 21.23 -8.43 -9.15
CA LEU A 66 21.96 -8.17 -7.90
C LEU A 66 23.46 -8.47 -8.07
N LEU A 67 23.79 -9.63 -8.63
CA LEU A 67 25.18 -10.04 -8.89
C LEU A 67 25.88 -9.13 -9.90
N GLU A 68 25.18 -8.75 -10.97
CA GLU A 68 25.70 -7.79 -11.96
C GLU A 68 26.05 -6.44 -11.32
N LEU A 69 25.20 -5.95 -10.42
CA LEU A 69 25.40 -4.69 -9.70
C LEU A 69 26.52 -4.75 -8.66
N ASP A 70 26.62 -5.85 -7.92
CA ASP A 70 27.71 -6.06 -6.93
C ASP A 70 29.10 -6.13 -7.58
N GLN A 71 29.17 -6.67 -8.80
CA GLN A 71 30.40 -6.71 -9.60
C GLN A 71 30.73 -5.37 -10.27
N SER A 72 29.80 -4.41 -10.28
CA SER A 72 30.00 -3.12 -10.94
C SER A 72 31.02 -2.27 -10.18
N PRO A 73 31.85 -1.48 -10.89
CA PRO A 73 32.83 -0.60 -10.25
C PRO A 73 32.18 0.46 -9.35
N ASP A 74 30.94 0.87 -9.65
CA ASP A 74 30.22 1.91 -8.91
C ASP A 74 29.84 1.48 -7.49
N TYR A 75 29.64 0.18 -7.29
CA TYR A 75 29.25 -0.40 -6.01
C TYR A 75 30.33 -1.28 -5.39
N LYS A 76 31.54 -1.29 -5.96
CA LYS A 76 32.66 -2.00 -5.34
C LYS A 76 32.84 -1.55 -3.89
N TRP A 77 32.98 -2.56 -3.06
CA TRP A 77 33.34 -2.45 -1.66
C TRP A 77 34.71 -1.80 -1.58
N GLY A 78 34.70 -0.54 -1.15
CA GLY A 78 35.92 0.17 -0.84
C GLY A 78 36.36 -0.31 0.51
N LEU A 79 36.99 -1.50 0.56
CA LEU A 79 37.74 -1.99 1.70
C LEU A 79 38.51 -0.79 2.23
N TYR A 80 38.09 -0.29 3.40
CA TYR A 80 38.61 0.88 4.08
C TYR A 80 40.06 1.09 3.68
N THR A 81 40.30 1.95 2.69
CA THR A 81 41.64 2.09 2.16
C THR A 81 42.43 2.62 3.32
N GLN A 82 43.31 1.76 3.84
CA GLN A 82 44.33 2.12 4.80
C GLN A 82 45.07 3.29 4.16
N ASN A 83 44.70 4.51 4.54
CA ASN A 83 45.62 5.62 4.43
C ASN A 83 46.85 5.12 5.17
N GLY A 84 47.96 4.97 4.44
CA GLY A 84 49.17 4.22 4.83
C GLY A 84 49.94 4.79 6.02
N LEU A 85 49.28 5.51 6.92
CA LEU A 85 49.79 6.06 8.16
C LEU A 85 48.67 5.91 9.20
N GLY A 86 48.74 4.83 9.98
CA GLY A 86 47.67 4.35 10.83
C GLY A 86 47.19 5.38 11.87
N GLN A 87 45.89 5.65 11.83
CA GLN A 87 44.95 5.69 12.96
C GLN A 87 43.61 6.10 12.35
N GLN A 88 42.76 5.12 12.04
CA GLN A 88 41.36 5.40 11.74
C GLN A 88 40.68 5.81 13.03
N THR A 89 40.05 6.99 13.05
CA THR A 89 39.20 7.35 14.17
C THR A 89 37.93 6.49 14.13
N SER A 90 37.28 6.28 15.27
CA SER A 90 36.00 5.55 15.34
C SER A 90 34.94 6.18 14.41
N GLN A 91 35.03 7.50 14.18
CA GLN A 91 34.17 8.24 13.26
C GLN A 91 34.41 7.90 11.78
N ASP A 92 35.66 7.71 11.36
CA ASP A 92 35.96 7.32 9.98
C ASP A 92 35.44 5.91 9.66
N LEU A 93 35.47 5.02 10.66
CA LEU A 93 34.91 3.67 10.56
C LEU A 93 33.39 3.73 10.42
N GLU A 94 32.72 4.53 11.24
CA GLU A 94 31.27 4.72 11.21
C GLU A 94 30.81 5.28 9.86
N ILE A 95 31.48 6.31 9.34
CA ILE A 95 31.18 6.91 8.04
C ILE A 95 31.38 5.90 6.91
N GLY A 96 32.44 5.07 6.98
CA GLY A 96 32.66 4.02 5.99
C GLY A 96 31.58 2.93 6.02
N LEU A 97 31.16 2.49 7.22
CA LEU A 97 30.07 1.52 7.40
C LEU A 97 28.74 2.06 6.85
N GLU A 98 28.43 3.33 7.13
CA GLU A 98 27.20 3.96 6.64
C GLU A 98 27.18 4.05 5.11
N ASN A 99 28.33 4.41 4.50
CA ASN A 99 28.49 4.45 3.05
C ASN A 99 28.33 3.07 2.39
N GLU A 100 28.86 2.02 3.03
CA GLU A 100 28.71 0.64 2.58
C GLU A 100 27.27 0.15 2.71
N ALA A 101 26.61 0.42 3.84
CA ALA A 101 25.20 0.11 4.06
C ALA A 101 24.32 0.82 3.02
N TYR A 102 24.62 2.07 2.70
CA TYR A 102 23.92 2.83 1.64
C TYR A 102 24.09 2.18 0.27
N LYS A 103 25.30 1.76 -0.10
CA LYS A 103 25.57 1.05 -1.37
C LYS A 103 24.77 -0.25 -1.45
N LEU A 104 24.79 -1.05 -0.38
CA LEU A 104 23.98 -2.28 -0.28
C LEU A 104 22.50 -1.99 -0.51
N GLN A 105 21.95 -1.02 0.22
CA GLN A 105 20.56 -0.63 0.11
C GLN A 105 20.22 -0.23 -1.34
N LYS A 106 21.11 0.54 -1.99
CA LYS A 106 20.91 0.97 -3.38
C LYS A 106 20.93 -0.19 -4.36
N ILE A 107 21.87 -1.12 -4.24
CA ILE A 107 21.93 -2.29 -5.11
C ILE A 107 20.66 -3.14 -4.98
N ILE A 108 20.24 -3.41 -3.74
CA ILE A 108 19.01 -4.18 -3.45
C ILE A 108 17.79 -3.46 -4.04
N GLN A 109 17.70 -2.15 -3.85
CA GLN A 109 16.62 -1.32 -4.35
C GLN A 109 16.53 -1.35 -5.89
N ILE A 110 17.66 -1.20 -6.59
CA ILE A 110 17.70 -1.22 -8.06
C ILE A 110 17.35 -2.61 -8.59
N ALA A 111 17.89 -3.67 -7.99
CA ALA A 111 17.56 -5.04 -8.36
C ALA A 111 16.06 -5.34 -8.14
N ALA A 112 15.49 -4.86 -7.04
CA ALA A 112 14.08 -5.01 -6.73
C ALA A 112 13.19 -4.24 -7.71
N ASP A 113 13.54 -3.01 -8.05
CA ASP A 113 12.80 -2.20 -9.03
C ASP A 113 12.83 -2.80 -10.44
N TYR A 114 13.90 -3.49 -10.80
CA TYR A 114 14.03 -4.17 -12.10
C TYR A 114 13.20 -5.45 -12.20
N SER A 115 13.09 -6.22 -11.11
CA SER A 115 12.59 -7.60 -11.14
C SER A 115 11.28 -7.84 -10.39
N ILE A 116 10.89 -6.93 -9.49
CA ILE A 116 9.71 -7.08 -8.65
C ILE A 116 8.68 -6.01 -9.02
N PRO A 117 7.48 -6.40 -9.49
CA PRO A 117 6.46 -5.43 -9.84
C PRO A 117 5.94 -4.71 -8.60
N ARG A 118 5.78 -3.38 -8.70
CA ARG A 118 5.18 -2.57 -7.65
C ARG A 118 3.67 -2.82 -7.56
N LYS A 119 3.13 -2.85 -6.33
CA LYS A 119 1.69 -2.84 -6.05
C LYS A 119 1.12 -1.51 -6.55
N LYS A 120 0.33 -1.57 -7.62
CA LYS A 120 -0.33 -0.36 -8.15
C LYS A 120 -1.53 -0.02 -7.27
N ALA A 121 -1.52 1.18 -6.73
CA ALA A 121 -2.72 1.82 -6.20
C ALA A 121 -3.49 2.43 -7.39
N SER A 122 -4.35 1.65 -8.03
CA SER A 122 -5.36 2.19 -8.94
C SER A 122 -6.55 2.71 -8.14
N HIS A 123 -7.16 3.80 -8.62
CA HIS A 123 -8.43 4.33 -8.13
C HIS A 123 -9.54 3.26 -8.04
N TRP A 124 -9.43 2.19 -8.84
CA TRP A 124 -10.33 1.03 -8.83
C TRP A 124 -9.78 -0.18 -8.07
N SER A 125 -8.47 -0.27 -7.84
CA SER A 125 -7.87 -1.33 -7.02
C SER A 125 -7.93 -0.88 -5.57
N LYS A 126 -9.00 -1.26 -4.89
CA LYS A 126 -9.12 -1.05 -3.45
C LYS A 126 -8.01 -1.85 -2.76
N ALA A 127 -7.02 -1.15 -2.21
CA ALA A 127 -5.77 -1.72 -1.67
C ALA A 127 -5.97 -2.76 -0.55
N TRP A 128 -7.14 -2.78 0.05
CA TRP A 128 -7.56 -3.73 1.08
C TRP A 128 -8.20 -5.01 0.53
N TRP A 129 -8.26 -5.19 -0.80
CA TRP A 129 -8.81 -6.39 -1.42
C TRP A 129 -7.79 -7.52 -1.42
N SER A 130 -7.85 -8.36 -0.39
CA SER A 130 -7.18 -9.65 -0.42
C SER A 130 -7.82 -10.59 -1.45
N GLU A 131 -7.07 -11.59 -1.93
CA GLU A 131 -7.60 -12.65 -2.80
C GLU A 131 -8.84 -13.33 -2.19
N LYS A 132 -8.86 -13.44 -0.86
CA LYS A 132 -10.03 -13.93 -0.11
C LYS A 132 -11.25 -13.04 -0.32
N LEU A 133 -11.12 -11.72 -0.14
CA LEU A 133 -12.20 -10.76 -0.38
C LEU A 133 -12.63 -10.73 -1.85
N LEU A 134 -11.68 -10.91 -2.77
CA LEU A 134 -11.96 -10.98 -4.20
C LEU A 134 -12.79 -12.21 -4.58
N LYS A 135 -12.47 -13.38 -3.99
CA LYS A 135 -13.30 -14.59 -4.10
C LYS A 135 -14.69 -14.38 -3.51
N LEU A 136 -14.78 -13.85 -2.29
CA LEU A 136 -16.07 -13.61 -1.62
C LEU A 136 -16.98 -12.68 -2.44
N ARG A 137 -16.43 -11.60 -3.01
CA ARG A 137 -17.20 -10.72 -3.90
C ARG A 137 -17.72 -11.42 -5.15
N LYS A 138 -16.90 -12.28 -5.75
CA LYS A 138 -17.33 -13.05 -6.93
C LYS A 138 -18.50 -13.95 -6.57
N ILE A 139 -18.42 -14.64 -5.44
CA ILE A 139 -19.49 -15.52 -4.92
C ILE A 139 -20.76 -14.70 -4.65
N LEU A 140 -20.67 -13.60 -3.89
CA LEU A 140 -21.80 -12.71 -3.63
C LEU A 140 -22.43 -12.17 -4.93
N GLY A 141 -21.58 -11.75 -5.88
CA GLY A 141 -22.01 -11.24 -7.18
C GLY A 141 -22.75 -12.29 -8.01
N GLN A 142 -22.31 -13.56 -7.97
CA GLN A 142 -22.99 -14.68 -8.61
C GLN A 142 -24.33 -14.98 -7.93
N ALA A 143 -24.36 -15.08 -6.60
CA ALA A 143 -25.58 -15.31 -5.84
C ALA A 143 -26.62 -14.20 -6.09
N ARG A 144 -26.19 -12.94 -6.13
CA ARG A 144 -27.04 -11.80 -6.46
C ARG A 144 -27.61 -11.89 -7.89
N LYS A 145 -26.79 -12.27 -8.88
CA LYS A 145 -27.24 -12.44 -10.27
C LYS A 145 -28.25 -13.58 -10.40
N LEU A 146 -28.02 -14.70 -9.70
CA LEU A 146 -28.94 -15.83 -9.67
C LEU A 146 -30.29 -15.43 -9.06
N TRP A 147 -30.29 -14.79 -7.89
CA TRP A 147 -31.52 -14.30 -7.26
C TRP A 147 -32.29 -13.32 -8.16
N LYS A 148 -31.61 -12.37 -8.81
CA LYS A 148 -32.27 -11.43 -9.74
C LYS A 148 -32.85 -12.09 -10.99
N ARG A 149 -32.26 -13.20 -11.46
CA ARG A 149 -32.73 -13.95 -12.64
C ARG A 149 -33.88 -14.88 -12.30
N SER A 150 -33.79 -15.54 -11.15
CA SER A 150 -34.79 -16.48 -10.65
C SER A 150 -34.99 -16.25 -9.14
N PRO A 151 -35.96 -15.41 -8.75
CA PRO A 151 -36.20 -15.04 -7.36
C PRO A 151 -36.95 -16.17 -6.62
N THR A 152 -36.26 -17.29 -6.41
CA THR A 152 -36.73 -18.38 -5.55
C THR A 152 -36.28 -18.15 -4.10
N PRO A 153 -36.98 -18.73 -3.10
CA PRO A 153 -36.60 -18.63 -1.69
C PRO A 153 -35.18 -19.13 -1.41
N GLU A 154 -34.76 -20.18 -2.13
CA GLU A 154 -33.42 -20.77 -2.04
C GLU A 154 -32.33 -19.82 -2.55
N ASN A 155 -32.57 -19.16 -3.68
CA ASN A 155 -31.63 -18.19 -4.25
C ASN A 155 -31.53 -16.93 -3.38
N HIS A 156 -32.63 -16.50 -2.76
CA HIS A 156 -32.61 -15.40 -1.80
C HIS A 156 -31.81 -15.77 -0.54
N LYS A 157 -31.98 -17.00 -0.04
CA LYS A 157 -31.20 -17.52 1.11
C LYS A 157 -29.71 -17.65 0.79
N ALA A 158 -29.36 -18.05 -0.42
CA ALA A 158 -27.97 -18.13 -0.88
C ALA A 158 -27.32 -16.74 -1.00
N TYR A 159 -28.07 -15.72 -1.47
CA TYR A 159 -27.60 -14.33 -1.50
C TYR A 159 -27.36 -13.76 -0.09
N ASN A 160 -28.27 -14.02 0.85
CA ASN A 160 -28.16 -13.48 2.22
C ASN A 160 -27.08 -14.16 3.09
N ARG A 161 -26.46 -15.24 2.60
CA ARG A 161 -25.40 -15.98 3.30
C ARG A 161 -23.98 -15.62 2.86
N GLY A 162 -23.82 -14.96 1.71
CA GLY A 162 -22.52 -14.51 1.18
C GLY A 162 -22.18 -13.10 1.62
#